data_AF-A0A928E3M4-F1
#
_entry.id   AF-A0A928E3M4-F1
#
_cell.length_a   1.000
_cell.length_b   1.000
_cell.length_c   1.000
_cell.angle_alpha   90.00
_cell.angle_beta   90.00
_cell.angle_gamma   90.00
#
_symmetry.space_group_name_H-M   'P 1'
#
loop_
_entity.id
_entity.type
_entity.pdbx_description
1 polymer ?
#
loop_
_entity_poly.entity_id
_entity_poly.type
_entity_poly.pdbx_seq_one_letter_code
_entity_poly.pdbx_strand_id
1 'polypeptide(L)'
;MAVTLKTIFDFHRKRTQAHIDCLNYFAGLMGYHFPEHDNDKNSGTMQTAYAYKNYARFHPEFTLSDARRELWHEMHTEHHHMQAHHLEHYDDVSEISDITLIEMVCDWFSASFEQRYITHEDPNDYTVQQFFDINLRDNPKYKWSKHQIELICSSIDFLEMYSNYDDIMAIWRPLLAY
;
A
#
# COMPACT_ATOMS: atom_id res chain seq x y z
N MET A 1 -3.09 23.15 -18.58
CA MET A 1 -1.66 22.91 -18.88
C MET A 1 -1.52 21.50 -19.44
N ALA A 2 -0.59 21.25 -20.37
CA ALA A 2 -0.29 19.87 -20.76
C ALA A 2 0.44 19.14 -19.63
N VAL A 3 -0.03 17.95 -19.25
CA VAL A 3 0.64 17.11 -18.25
C VAL A 3 1.97 16.62 -18.82
N THR A 4 3.07 16.89 -18.11
CA THR A 4 4.42 16.48 -18.54
C THR A 4 4.82 15.18 -17.86
N LEU A 5 5.77 14.43 -18.45
CA LEU A 5 6.36 13.25 -17.81
C LEU A 5 6.99 13.60 -16.45
N LYS A 6 7.62 14.78 -16.37
CA LYS A 6 8.17 15.31 -15.12
C LYS A 6 7.09 15.45 -14.04
N THR A 7 5.92 15.99 -14.39
CA THR A 7 4.78 16.13 -13.47
C THR A 7 4.34 14.77 -12.94
N ILE A 8 4.20 13.77 -13.82
CA ILE A 8 3.78 12.41 -13.47
C ILE A 8 4.80 11.75 -12.53
N PHE A 9 6.09 11.88 -12.81
CA PHE A 9 7.15 11.30 -11.99
C PHE A 9 7.31 12.01 -10.65
N ASP A 10 7.20 13.33 -10.61
CA ASP A 10 7.24 14.09 -9.35
C ASP A 10 6.04 13.74 -8.47
N PHE A 11 4.85 13.61 -9.05
CA PHE A 11 3.65 13.14 -8.34
C PHE A 11 3.87 11.73 -7.78
N HIS A 12 4.35 10.80 -8.61
CA HIS A 12 4.61 9.42 -8.18
C HIS A 12 5.57 9.34 -7.00
N ARG A 13 6.71 10.04 -7.06
CA ARG A 13 7.69 10.04 -5.95
C ARG A 13 7.09 10.58 -4.66
N LYS A 14 6.34 11.68 -4.74
CA LYS A 14 5.67 12.26 -3.56
C LYS A 14 4.63 11.31 -2.98
N ARG A 15 3.84 10.67 -3.83
CA ARG A 15 2.85 9.67 -3.42
C ARG A 15 3.53 8.47 -2.78
N THR A 16 4.54 7.90 -3.41
CA THR A 16 5.28 6.75 -2.87
C THR A 16 5.90 7.10 -1.52
N GLN A 17 6.49 8.30 -1.36
CA GLN A 17 7.00 8.73 -0.06
C GLN A 17 5.89 8.90 0.98
N ALA A 18 4.75 9.49 0.64
CA ALA A 18 3.62 9.62 1.56
C ALA A 18 3.10 8.25 2.02
N HIS A 19 3.07 7.25 1.12
CA HIS A 19 2.73 5.87 1.47
C HIS A 19 3.74 5.28 2.47
N ILE A 20 5.04 5.43 2.20
CA ILE A 20 6.11 4.95 3.09
C ILE A 20 6.05 5.66 4.45
N ASP A 21 5.83 6.97 4.47
CA ASP A 21 5.71 7.76 5.70
C ASP A 21 4.48 7.34 6.53
N CYS A 22 3.35 7.08 5.86
CA CYS A 22 2.11 6.61 6.48
C CYS A 22 2.27 5.20 7.05
N LEU A 23 2.88 4.28 6.30
CA LEU A 23 3.26 2.96 6.79
C LEU A 23 4.17 3.07 8.03
N ASN A 24 5.18 3.95 7.97
CA ASN A 24 6.14 4.13 9.06
C ASN A 24 5.55 4.84 10.29
N TYR A 25 4.48 5.62 10.12
CA TYR A 25 3.68 6.10 11.24
C TYR A 25 3.07 4.92 12.01
N PHE A 26 2.40 3.99 11.31
CA PHE A 26 1.82 2.80 11.94
C PHE A 26 2.89 1.89 12.54
N ALA A 27 3.98 1.64 11.81
CA ALA A 27 5.10 0.85 12.30
C ALA A 27 5.70 1.46 13.58
N GLY A 28 5.82 2.78 13.63
CA GLY A 28 6.31 3.51 14.79
C GLY A 28 5.46 3.32 16.05
N LEU A 29 4.13 3.24 15.92
CA LEU A 29 3.24 2.92 17.05
C LEU A 29 3.52 1.53 17.64
N MET A 30 3.99 0.60 16.81
CA MET A 30 4.34 -0.78 17.22
C MET A 30 5.84 -0.96 17.53
N GLY A 31 6.64 0.11 17.45
CA GLY A 31 8.09 0.06 17.73
C GLY A 31 8.97 -0.41 16.56
N TYR A 32 8.48 -0.36 15.33
CA TYR A 32 9.18 -0.76 14.11
C TYR A 32 9.46 0.43 13.17
N HIS A 33 10.30 0.18 12.16
CA HIS A 33 10.59 1.12 11.08
C HIS A 33 10.98 0.36 9.80
N PHE A 34 10.34 0.68 8.68
CA PHE A 34 10.49 0.04 7.37
C PHE A 34 10.79 1.10 6.29
N PRO A 35 11.98 1.73 6.30
CA PRO A 35 12.32 2.83 5.39
C PRO A 35 12.56 2.36 3.94
N GLU A 36 12.79 1.06 3.74
CA GLU A 36 13.05 0.48 2.42
C GLU A 36 11.79 -0.01 1.70
N HIS A 37 10.63 0.04 2.36
CA HIS A 37 9.36 -0.36 1.78
C HIS A 37 9.12 0.39 0.46
N ASP A 38 8.77 -0.34 -0.61
CA ASP A 38 8.44 0.22 -1.92
C ASP A 38 9.53 1.08 -2.62
N ASN A 39 10.76 1.14 -2.09
CA ASN A 39 11.81 1.96 -2.69
C ASN A 39 12.21 1.49 -4.10
N ASP A 40 12.01 0.21 -4.41
CA ASP A 40 12.22 -0.39 -5.73
C ASP A 40 11.34 0.23 -6.81
N LYS A 41 10.14 0.72 -6.45
CA LYS A 41 9.23 1.45 -7.36
C LYS A 41 9.86 2.73 -7.91
N ASN A 42 10.93 3.24 -7.30
CA ASN A 42 11.66 4.40 -7.80
C ASN A 42 12.74 4.06 -8.83
N SER A 43 12.98 2.78 -9.13
CA SER A 43 13.87 2.33 -10.21
C SER A 43 13.27 2.60 -11.60
N GLY A 44 14.10 2.86 -12.62
CA GLY A 44 13.64 3.46 -13.89
C GLY A 44 12.49 2.73 -14.61
N THR A 45 12.53 1.41 -14.71
CA THR A 45 11.47 0.60 -15.36
C THR A 45 10.20 0.54 -14.51
N MET A 46 10.32 0.24 -13.21
CA MET A 46 9.17 0.19 -12.30
C MET A 46 8.52 1.57 -12.12
N GLN A 47 9.32 2.61 -11.94
CA GLN A 47 8.89 4.01 -11.78
C GLN A 47 8.00 4.44 -12.94
N THR A 48 8.38 4.10 -14.17
CA THR A 48 7.62 4.53 -15.34
C THR A 48 6.21 3.96 -15.31
N ALA A 49 6.07 2.64 -15.09
CA ALA A 49 4.78 1.96 -15.13
C ALA A 49 3.87 2.38 -13.96
N TYR A 50 4.39 2.37 -12.74
CA TYR A 50 3.65 2.78 -11.55
C TYR A 50 3.31 4.28 -11.57
N ALA A 51 4.17 5.15 -12.08
CA ALA A 51 3.89 6.57 -12.10
C ALA A 51 2.68 6.91 -12.98
N TYR A 52 2.57 6.29 -14.17
CA TYR A 52 1.38 6.47 -15.01
C TYR A 52 0.12 5.95 -14.32
N LYS A 53 0.15 4.73 -13.77
CA LYS A 53 -1.02 4.13 -13.10
C LYS A 53 -1.46 4.97 -11.90
N ASN A 54 -0.53 5.39 -11.05
CA ASN A 54 -0.83 6.22 -9.89
C ASN A 54 -1.41 7.56 -10.33
N TYR A 55 -0.80 8.23 -11.31
CA TYR A 55 -1.33 9.51 -11.80
C TYR A 55 -2.79 9.39 -12.28
N ALA A 56 -3.10 8.36 -13.06
CA ALA A 56 -4.46 8.12 -13.56
C ALA A 56 -5.50 7.78 -12.49
N ARG A 57 -5.09 7.17 -11.37
CA ARG A 57 -6.00 6.91 -10.25
C ARG A 57 -6.47 8.20 -9.59
N PHE A 58 -5.61 9.22 -9.54
CA PHE A 58 -5.89 10.51 -8.90
C PHE A 58 -6.42 11.56 -9.88
N HIS A 59 -6.27 11.33 -11.18
CA HIS A 59 -6.65 12.24 -12.25
C HIS A 59 -7.59 11.49 -13.22
N PRO A 60 -8.90 11.44 -12.96
CA PRO A 60 -9.85 10.62 -13.72
C PRO A 60 -9.94 11.00 -15.21
N GLU A 61 -9.53 12.21 -15.58
CA GLU A 61 -9.40 12.66 -16.96
C GLU A 61 -8.21 12.03 -17.70
N PHE A 62 -7.25 11.46 -16.96
CA PHE A 62 -6.06 10.82 -17.52
C PHE A 62 -6.30 9.32 -17.75
N THR A 63 -6.39 8.92 -19.01
CA THR A 63 -6.58 7.51 -19.39
C THR A 63 -5.25 6.83 -19.71
N LEU A 64 -5.01 5.64 -19.14
CA LEU A 64 -3.91 4.76 -19.58
C LEU A 64 -4.28 4.07 -20.90
N SER A 65 -3.32 4.03 -21.83
CA SER A 65 -3.38 3.12 -22.97
C SER A 65 -3.24 1.66 -22.54
N ASP A 66 -3.72 0.73 -23.36
CA ASP A 66 -3.62 -0.72 -23.09
C ASP A 66 -2.18 -1.18 -22.88
N ALA A 67 -1.25 -0.76 -23.76
CA ALA A 67 0.16 -1.08 -23.62
C ALA A 67 0.77 -0.59 -22.27
N ARG A 68 0.28 0.53 -21.73
CA ARG A 68 0.73 1.01 -20.41
C ARG A 68 0.09 0.23 -19.26
N ARG A 69 -1.16 -0.24 -19.43
CA ARG A 69 -1.81 -1.13 -18.47
C ARG A 69 -1.09 -2.47 -18.39
N GLU A 70 -0.76 -3.06 -19.54
CA GLU A 70 0.00 -4.30 -19.63
C GLU A 70 1.37 -4.16 -18.95
N LEU A 71 2.13 -3.12 -19.30
CA LEU A 71 3.42 -2.85 -18.67
C LEU A 71 3.28 -2.66 -17.15
N TRP A 72 2.24 -1.97 -16.68
CA TRP A 72 1.97 -1.86 -15.25
C TRP A 72 1.65 -3.22 -14.61
N HIS A 73 0.83 -4.05 -15.25
CA HIS A 73 0.51 -5.39 -14.74
C HIS A 73 1.76 -6.27 -14.62
N GLU A 74 2.67 -6.23 -15.60
CA GLU A 74 3.94 -6.96 -15.56
C GLU A 74 4.81 -6.49 -14.39
N MET A 75 5.06 -5.17 -14.28
CA MET A 75 5.89 -4.61 -13.20
C MET A 75 5.25 -4.77 -11.82
N HIS A 76 3.92 -4.73 -11.74
CA HIS A 76 3.19 -5.00 -10.51
C HIS A 76 3.37 -6.45 -10.07
N THR A 77 3.24 -7.38 -11.01
CA THR A 77 3.46 -8.80 -10.73
C THR A 77 4.90 -9.07 -10.30
N GLU A 78 5.88 -8.46 -10.96
CA GLU A 78 7.29 -8.57 -10.58
C GLU A 78 7.54 -8.02 -9.17
N HIS A 79 7.07 -6.81 -8.86
CA HIS A 79 7.20 -6.20 -7.55
C HIS A 79 6.61 -7.08 -6.44
N HIS A 80 5.40 -7.61 -6.64
CA HIS A 80 4.73 -8.49 -5.68
C HIS A 80 5.48 -9.82 -5.43
N HIS A 81 6.15 -10.37 -6.44
CA HIS A 81 6.99 -11.56 -6.24
C HIS A 81 8.34 -11.23 -5.58
N MET A 82 8.88 -10.03 -5.81
CA MET A 82 10.23 -9.67 -5.34
C MET A 82 10.25 -9.09 -3.92
N GLN A 83 9.16 -8.49 -3.44
CA GLN A 83 9.14 -7.85 -2.13
C GLN A 83 8.45 -8.72 -1.08
N ALA A 84 9.16 -8.96 0.03
CA ALA A 84 8.73 -9.85 1.11
C ALA A 84 7.47 -9.37 1.86
N HIS A 85 7.06 -8.10 1.75
CA HIS A 85 5.80 -7.64 2.32
C HIS A 85 4.58 -7.95 1.43
N HIS A 86 4.73 -8.66 0.31
CA HIS A 86 3.62 -9.17 -0.50
C HIS A 86 3.49 -10.67 -0.35
N LEU A 87 2.26 -11.18 -0.40
CA LEU A 87 1.99 -12.61 -0.23
C LEU A 87 2.49 -13.44 -1.41
N GLU A 88 2.50 -12.85 -2.61
CA GLU A 88 3.01 -13.48 -3.82
C GLU A 88 4.50 -13.81 -3.73
N HIS A 89 5.25 -13.21 -2.81
CA HIS A 89 6.65 -13.55 -2.56
C HIS A 89 6.83 -14.98 -2.04
N TYR A 90 5.83 -15.53 -1.37
CA TYR A 90 5.94 -16.80 -0.65
C TYR A 90 5.16 -17.93 -1.33
N ASP A 91 5.80 -19.10 -1.41
CA ASP A 91 5.14 -20.34 -1.80
C ASP A 91 4.23 -20.86 -0.66
N ASP A 92 4.63 -20.64 0.60
CA ASP A 92 3.85 -20.94 1.80
C ASP A 92 3.84 -19.75 2.76
N VAL A 93 2.65 -19.29 3.14
CA VAL A 93 2.46 -18.20 4.10
C VAL A 93 3.00 -18.53 5.50
N SER A 94 3.26 -19.79 5.82
CA SER A 94 3.90 -20.17 7.08
C SER A 94 5.36 -19.70 7.19
N GLU A 95 5.99 -19.33 6.07
CA GLU A 95 7.36 -18.80 6.00
C GLU A 95 7.46 -17.31 6.40
N ILE A 96 6.33 -16.61 6.44
CA ILE A 96 6.29 -15.18 6.73
C ILE A 96 6.62 -14.95 8.21
N SER A 97 7.67 -14.17 8.45
CA SER A 97 8.09 -13.81 9.81
C SER A 97 7.11 -12.85 10.49
N ASP A 98 7.08 -12.85 11.83
CA ASP A 98 6.24 -11.92 12.61
C ASP A 98 6.49 -10.44 12.25
N ILE A 99 7.76 -10.06 12.02
CA ILE A 99 8.13 -8.69 11.64
C ILE A 99 7.56 -8.34 10.26
N THR A 100 7.62 -9.28 9.31
CA THR A 100 7.07 -9.08 7.97
C THR A 100 5.54 -9.03 7.99
N LEU A 101 4.89 -9.82 8.84
CA LEU A 101 3.43 -9.72 9.03
C LEU A 101 3.02 -8.37 9.59
N ILE A 102 3.82 -7.81 10.50
CA ILE A 102 3.59 -6.46 11.02
C ILE A 102 3.77 -5.42 9.92
N GLU A 103 4.81 -5.53 9.08
CA GLU A 103 4.99 -4.65 7.91
C GLU A 103 3.79 -4.73 6.96
N MET A 104 3.32 -5.94 6.64
CA MET A 104 2.14 -6.18 5.81
C MET A 104 0.89 -5.49 6.37
N VAL A 105 0.65 -5.61 7.68
CA VAL A 105 -0.49 -4.95 8.32
C VAL A 105 -0.35 -3.43 8.22
N CYS A 106 0.82 -2.85 8.48
CA CYS A 106 1.05 -1.41 8.30
C CYS A 106 0.83 -0.95 6.85
N ASP A 107 1.27 -1.74 5.87
CA ASP A 107 1.06 -1.49 4.45
C ASP A 107 -0.43 -1.49 4.09
N TRP A 108 -1.20 -2.47 4.56
CA TRP A 108 -2.65 -2.52 4.34
C TRP A 108 -3.39 -1.32 4.93
N PHE A 109 -2.99 -0.87 6.13
CA PHE A 109 -3.51 0.38 6.69
C PHE A 109 -3.19 1.57 5.80
N SER A 110 -1.92 1.74 5.39
CA SER A 110 -1.51 2.83 4.51
C SER A 110 -2.29 2.83 3.19
N ALA A 111 -2.40 1.66 2.54
CA ALA A 111 -3.13 1.49 1.29
C ALA A 111 -4.65 1.73 1.45
N SER A 112 -5.25 1.33 2.58
CA SER A 112 -6.66 1.60 2.89
C SER A 112 -6.92 3.10 3.01
N PHE A 113 -6.06 3.83 3.72
CA PHE A 113 -6.15 5.28 3.82
C PHE A 113 -5.97 5.98 2.47
N GLU A 114 -5.01 5.53 1.66
CA GLU A 114 -4.84 6.03 0.29
C GLU A 114 -6.09 5.78 -0.57
N GLN A 115 -6.69 4.59 -0.47
CA GLN A 115 -7.87 4.26 -1.26
C GLN A 115 -9.06 5.17 -0.88
N ARG A 116 -9.30 5.36 0.42
CA ARG A 116 -10.32 6.30 0.94
C ARG A 116 -10.12 7.71 0.40
N TYR A 117 -8.86 8.13 0.32
CA TYR A 117 -8.50 9.42 -0.27
C TYR A 117 -8.86 9.50 -1.77
N ILE A 118 -8.57 8.45 -2.54
CA ILE A 118 -8.83 8.43 -3.99
C ILE A 118 -10.34 8.38 -4.27
N THR A 119 -11.09 7.53 -3.57
CA THR A 119 -12.51 7.27 -3.85
C THR A 119 -13.46 8.27 -3.21
N HIS A 120 -12.99 9.13 -2.30
CA HIS A 120 -13.82 10.04 -1.50
C HIS A 120 -14.94 9.30 -0.74
N GLU A 121 -14.73 8.01 -0.46
CA GLU A 121 -15.67 7.18 0.30
C GLU A 121 -15.61 7.52 1.80
N ASP A 122 -16.70 7.24 2.52
CA ASP A 122 -16.80 7.52 3.96
C ASP A 122 -15.68 6.75 4.71
N PRO A 123 -14.90 7.41 5.59
CA PRO A 123 -13.86 6.76 6.37
C PRO A 123 -14.36 5.59 7.24
N ASN A 124 -15.68 5.44 7.43
CA ASN A 124 -16.30 4.34 8.17
C ASN A 124 -16.69 3.12 7.32
N ASP A 125 -16.65 3.19 5.98
CA ASP A 125 -17.27 2.17 5.11
C ASP A 125 -16.36 0.98 4.75
N TYR A 126 -15.05 1.06 5.03
CA TYR A 126 -14.13 -0.07 4.79
C TYR A 126 -13.00 -0.13 5.81
N THR A 127 -13.10 -0.98 6.83
CA THR A 127 -12.03 -1.18 7.81
C THR A 127 -10.97 -2.15 7.28
N VAL A 128 -9.73 -2.04 7.75
CA VAL A 128 -8.65 -2.99 7.38
C VAL A 128 -9.01 -4.41 7.83
N GLN A 129 -9.77 -4.54 8.92
CA GLN A 129 -10.32 -5.81 9.37
C GLN A 129 -11.26 -6.45 8.33
N GLN A 130 -12.17 -5.67 7.72
CA GLN A 130 -13.03 -6.17 6.65
C GLN A 130 -12.24 -6.61 5.42
N PHE A 131 -11.17 -5.88 5.07
CA PHE A 131 -10.25 -6.29 4.01
C PHE A 131 -9.56 -7.62 4.34
N PHE A 132 -9.07 -7.79 5.57
CA PHE A 132 -8.44 -9.03 6.04
C PHE A 132 -9.41 -10.21 6.02
N ASP A 133 -10.62 -10.03 6.57
CA ASP A 133 -11.63 -11.08 6.64
C ASP A 133 -12.04 -11.57 5.24
N ILE A 134 -12.26 -10.66 4.29
CA ILE A 134 -12.70 -10.99 2.92
C ILE A 134 -11.57 -11.60 2.08
N ASN A 135 -10.36 -11.03 2.12
CA ASN A 135 -9.32 -11.35 1.14
C ASN A 135 -8.31 -12.39 1.62
N LEU A 136 -8.15 -12.53 2.94
CA LEU A 136 -7.04 -13.29 3.51
C LEU A 136 -7.48 -14.47 4.37
N ARG A 137 -8.51 -14.30 5.20
CA ARG A 137 -9.00 -15.38 6.08
C ARG A 137 -9.71 -16.50 5.33
N ASP A 138 -10.54 -16.16 4.34
CA ASP A 138 -11.36 -17.12 3.61
C ASP A 138 -10.73 -17.59 2.29
N ASN A 139 -9.49 -17.19 2.01
CA ASN A 139 -8.80 -17.57 0.79
C ASN A 139 -8.19 -18.97 0.92
N PRO A 140 -8.71 -20.00 0.22
CA PRO A 140 -8.24 -21.38 0.37
C PRO A 140 -6.79 -21.58 -0.10
N LYS A 141 -6.22 -20.61 -0.82
CA LYS A 141 -4.81 -20.60 -1.24
C LYS A 141 -3.86 -20.50 -0.04
N TYR A 142 -4.24 -19.78 1.01
CA TYR A 142 -3.37 -19.45 2.12
C TYR A 142 -3.82 -20.13 3.41
N LYS A 143 -2.93 -20.95 3.99
CA LYS A 143 -3.19 -21.67 5.24
C LYS A 143 -2.44 -21.02 6.40
N TRP A 144 -3.06 -19.99 6.96
CA TRP A 144 -2.52 -19.25 8.08
C TRP A 144 -2.49 -20.11 9.35
N SER A 145 -1.38 -20.02 10.10
CA SER A 145 -1.32 -20.60 11.43
C SER A 145 -2.14 -19.77 12.43
N LYS A 146 -2.53 -20.39 13.55
CA LYS A 146 -3.23 -19.70 14.63
C LYS A 146 -2.46 -18.48 15.15
N HIS A 147 -1.15 -18.62 15.33
CA HIS A 147 -0.27 -17.53 15.78
C HIS A 147 -0.29 -16.34 14.81
N GLN A 148 -0.19 -16.60 13.50
CA GLN A 148 -0.20 -15.53 12.50
C GLN A 148 -1.54 -14.80 12.46
N ILE A 149 -2.67 -15.52 12.58
CA ILE A 149 -3.99 -14.89 12.68
C ILE A 149 -4.08 -14.02 13.93
N GLU A 150 -3.64 -14.53 15.09
CA GLU A 150 -3.66 -13.78 16.35
C GLU A 150 -2.78 -12.53 16.28
N LEU A 151 -1.59 -12.63 15.66
CA LEU A 151 -0.70 -11.48 15.45
C LEU A 151 -1.32 -10.43 14.53
N ILE A 152 -1.90 -10.84 13.40
CA ILE A 152 -2.53 -9.93 12.45
C ILE A 152 -3.72 -9.21 13.11
N CYS A 153 -4.65 -9.94 13.71
CA CYS A 153 -5.82 -9.36 14.35
C CYS A 153 -5.43 -8.41 15.49
N SER A 154 -4.49 -8.81 16.37
CA SER A 154 -4.04 -7.93 17.45
C SER A 154 -3.31 -6.68 16.96
N SER A 155 -2.57 -6.78 15.85
CA SER A 155 -1.94 -5.62 15.20
C SER A 155 -2.98 -4.67 14.61
N ILE A 156 -4.03 -5.21 13.96
CA ILE A 156 -5.16 -4.41 13.45
C ILE A 156 -5.86 -3.69 14.61
N ASP A 157 -6.28 -4.40 15.65
CA ASP A 157 -6.96 -3.83 16.83
C ASP A 157 -6.11 -2.72 17.47
N PHE A 158 -4.81 -2.96 17.61
CA PHE A 158 -3.88 -1.97 18.16
C PHE A 158 -3.81 -0.71 17.30
N LEU A 159 -3.66 -0.85 15.98
CA LEU A 159 -3.57 0.30 15.08
C LEU A 159 -4.90 1.06 15.00
N GLU A 160 -6.06 0.39 15.01
CA GLU A 160 -7.36 1.06 15.08
C GLU A 160 -7.53 1.86 16.38
N MET A 161 -7.00 1.35 17.50
CA MET A 161 -7.12 1.99 18.81
C MET A 161 -6.18 3.19 18.98
N TYR A 162 -4.96 3.10 18.47
CA TYR A 162 -3.88 4.07 18.76
C TYR A 162 -3.55 5.01 17.61
N SER A 163 -4.02 4.74 16.40
CA SER A 163 -3.81 5.65 15.28
C SER A 163 -4.64 6.93 15.44
N ASN A 164 -4.06 8.03 14.96
CA ASN A 164 -4.69 9.34 14.96
C ASN A 164 -4.92 9.78 13.50
N TYR A 165 -6.18 10.03 13.18
CA TYR A 165 -6.58 10.44 11.83
C TYR A 165 -5.93 11.76 11.38
N ASP A 166 -5.76 12.74 12.27
CA ASP A 166 -5.16 14.03 11.92
C ASP A 166 -3.69 13.90 11.57
N ASP A 167 -2.95 13.03 12.28
CA ASP A 167 -1.55 12.73 11.99
C ASP A 167 -1.41 12.06 10.62
N ILE A 168 -2.24 11.05 10.35
CA ILE A 168 -2.27 10.36 9.05
C ILE A 168 -2.60 11.35 7.94
N MET A 169 -3.65 12.17 8.12
CA MET A 169 -4.03 13.16 7.12
C MET A 169 -2.94 14.21 6.91
N ALA A 170 -2.15 14.56 7.92
CA ALA A 170 -1.03 15.48 7.74
C ALA A 170 0.02 14.94 6.75
N ILE A 171 0.21 13.62 6.68
CA ILE A 171 1.10 12.94 5.72
C ILE A 171 0.56 13.05 4.29
N TRP A 172 -0.75 12.84 4.12
CA TRP A 172 -1.38 12.81 2.79
C TRP A 172 -1.77 14.20 2.25
N ARG A 173 -2.02 15.19 3.12
CA ARG A 173 -2.43 16.55 2.75
C ARG A 173 -1.56 17.22 1.68
N PRO A 174 -0.22 17.12 1.68
CA PRO A 174 0.62 17.69 0.63
C PRO A 174 0.30 17.18 -0.80
N LEU A 175 -0.32 16.01 -0.93
CA LEU A 175 -0.78 15.48 -2.23
C LEU A 175 -2.12 16.08 -2.69
N LEU A 176 -2.93 16.70 -1.79
CA LEU A 176 -4.18 17.39 -2.16
C LEU A 176 -3.96 18.63 -3.00
N ALA A 177 -2.74 19.17 -2.98
CA ALA A 177 -2.39 20.39 -3.69
C ALA A 177 -1.83 20.12 -5.10
N TYR A 178 -1.76 18.85 -5.53
CA TYR A 178 -1.19 18.41 -6.81
C TYR A 178 -2.23 18.16 -7.90
#